data_AF-A0A8H6C2L7-F1
#
_entry.id   AF-A0A8H6C2L7-F1
#
_cell.length_a   1.000
_cell.length_b   1.000
_cell.length_c   1.000
_cell.angle_alpha   90.00
_cell.angle_beta   90.00
_cell.angle_gamma   90.00
#
_symmetry.space_group_name_H-M   'P 1'
#
loop_
_entity.id
_entity.type
_entity.pdbx_description
1 polymer ?
#
loop_
_entity_poly.entity_id
_entity_poly.type
_entity_poly.pdbx_seq_one_letter_code
_entity_poly.pdbx_strand_id
1 'polypeptide(L)'
;MTNFLFPPKNWSFKVKNLPDASKKTDWVNFNSRKSHYILIKIGRTTKTPESRIQQWQEKCQHPLTNMGPPNKHLIRKRRGLVERLACMSIDDPVYSRWKNGGFYCRNLNLVESTIHQELWKKYGKGQVYCVTCLAEESRSEAKFKIHMEWFLIPKEDIEEVYQLIDTICVKIG
;
A
#
# COMPACT_ATOMS: atom_id res chain seq x y z
N MET A 1 15.53 -2.28 8.98
CA MET A 1 14.22 -1.99 8.33
C MET A 1 14.46 -1.36 6.95
N THR A 2 14.86 -2.15 5.95
CA THR A 2 15.37 -1.68 4.64
C THR A 2 14.50 -2.11 3.45
N ASN A 3 13.44 -2.89 3.65
CA ASN A 3 12.59 -3.41 2.56
C ASN A 3 11.71 -2.35 1.88
N PHE A 4 11.77 -1.10 2.33
CA PHE A 4 10.90 -0.02 1.89
C PHE A 4 11.23 0.52 0.50
N LEU A 5 12.54 0.69 0.26
CA LEU A 5 13.11 1.21 -0.97
C LEU A 5 13.83 0.12 -1.77
N PHE A 6 14.12 -1.01 -1.13
CA PHE A 6 14.81 -2.13 -1.73
C PHE A 6 13.85 -3.31 -1.76
N PRO A 7 13.09 -3.49 -2.86
CA PRO A 7 12.46 -4.77 -3.08
C PRO A 7 13.56 -5.86 -2.99
N PRO A 8 13.36 -6.93 -2.21
CA PRO A 8 14.26 -8.09 -2.17
C PRO A 8 14.67 -8.55 -3.57
N LYS A 9 15.86 -9.15 -3.71
CA LYS A 9 16.33 -9.68 -5.01
C LYS A 9 15.34 -10.67 -5.66
N ASN A 10 14.50 -11.31 -4.86
CA ASN A 10 13.48 -12.29 -5.30
C ASN A 10 12.07 -11.67 -5.41
N TRP A 11 11.97 -10.34 -5.44
CA TRP A 11 10.69 -9.63 -5.52
C TRP A 11 10.08 -9.78 -6.90
N SER A 12 9.09 -10.67 -7.00
CA SER A 12 8.46 -11.09 -8.25
C SER A 12 7.20 -10.31 -8.61
N PHE A 13 6.92 -9.21 -7.90
CA PHE A 13 5.76 -8.38 -8.19
C PHE A 13 5.99 -7.55 -9.46
N LYS A 14 5.18 -7.84 -10.48
CA LYS A 14 5.06 -6.97 -11.66
C LYS A 14 3.80 -6.14 -11.55
N VAL A 15 3.89 -4.87 -11.91
CA VAL A 15 2.75 -3.95 -11.91
C VAL A 15 2.37 -3.60 -13.34
N LYS A 16 1.08 -3.32 -13.55
CA LYS A 16 0.53 -2.77 -14.79
C LYS A 16 0.00 -1.36 -14.51
N ASN A 17 -0.12 -0.52 -15.55
CA ASN A 17 -0.62 0.86 -15.46
C ASN A 17 0.23 1.82 -14.61
N LEU A 18 1.56 1.78 -14.77
CA LEU A 18 2.41 2.87 -14.27
C LEU A 18 2.19 4.12 -15.14
N PRO A 19 1.81 5.28 -14.56
CA PRO A 19 1.60 6.51 -15.33
C PRO A 19 2.86 7.00 -16.04
N ASP A 20 4.05 6.71 -15.50
CA ASP A 20 5.36 7.07 -16.09
C ASP A 20 5.93 6.02 -17.05
N ALA A 21 5.25 4.89 -17.28
CA ALA A 21 5.77 3.84 -18.15
C ALA A 21 5.49 4.14 -19.63
N SER A 22 6.52 4.03 -20.48
CA SER A 22 6.42 4.22 -21.92
C SER A 22 5.43 3.27 -22.62
N LYS A 23 5.10 2.14 -21.96
CA LYS A 23 4.09 1.17 -22.41
C LYS A 23 3.15 0.84 -21.25
N LYS A 24 1.92 1.37 -21.30
CA LYS A 24 0.89 1.18 -20.25
C LYS A 24 0.43 -0.29 -20.09
N THR A 25 0.67 -1.13 -21.10
CA THR A 25 0.14 -2.50 -21.19
C THR A 25 1.04 -3.59 -20.62
N ASP A 26 2.32 -3.32 -20.42
CA ASP A 26 3.32 -4.35 -20.12
C ASP A 26 3.50 -4.51 -18.61
N TRP A 27 3.78 -5.74 -18.18
CA TRP A 27 4.10 -6.07 -16.80
C TRP A 27 5.53 -5.62 -16.47
N VAL A 28 5.67 -4.49 -15.76
CA VAL A 28 6.98 -3.91 -15.42
C VAL A 28 7.35 -4.24 -13.99
N ASN A 29 8.64 -4.54 -13.76
CA ASN A 29 9.18 -4.69 -12.41
C ASN A 29 9.12 -3.33 -11.69
N PHE A 30 8.33 -3.24 -10.61
CA PHE A 30 8.18 -1.99 -9.88
C PHE A 30 9.39 -1.74 -8.97
N ASN A 31 10.05 -0.59 -9.14
CA ASN A 31 11.11 -0.15 -8.24
C ASN A 31 10.66 1.10 -7.46
N SER A 32 10.31 0.90 -6.19
CA SER A 32 9.83 1.96 -5.29
C SER A 32 10.88 3.04 -5.02
N ARG A 33 12.19 2.80 -5.21
CA ARG A 33 13.22 3.83 -4.97
C ARG A 33 13.28 4.87 -6.08
N LYS A 34 13.19 4.41 -7.33
CA LYS A 34 13.31 5.28 -8.52
C LYS A 34 11.99 5.95 -8.88
N SER A 35 10.86 5.33 -8.54
CA SER A 35 9.54 5.87 -8.84
C SER A 35 9.11 6.97 -7.87
N HIS A 36 8.36 7.95 -8.39
CA HIS A 36 7.60 8.92 -7.60
C HIS A 36 6.38 8.28 -6.91
N TYR A 37 6.03 7.07 -7.32
CA TYR A 37 4.93 6.29 -6.78
C TYR A 37 5.43 5.27 -5.76
N ILE A 38 4.51 4.83 -4.89
CA ILE A 38 4.66 3.70 -4.00
C ILE A 38 3.50 2.74 -4.20
N LEU A 39 3.79 1.45 -4.10
CA LEU A 39 2.80 0.39 -4.22
C LEU A 39 2.30 0.04 -2.82
N ILE A 40 1.01 0.26 -2.56
CA ILE A 40 0.40 0.05 -1.25
C ILE A 40 -0.79 -0.89 -1.39
N LYS A 41 -0.86 -1.83 -0.46
CA LYS A 41 -2.02 -2.69 -0.28
C LYS A 41 -2.86 -2.16 0.87
N ILE A 42 -4.16 -2.05 0.66
CA ILE A 42 -5.12 -1.73 1.72
C ILE A 42 -6.02 -2.93 1.89
N GLY A 43 -6.11 -3.43 3.10
CA GLY A 43 -7.01 -4.53 3.43
C GLY A 43 -7.48 -4.45 4.88
N ARG A 44 -8.55 -5.18 5.18
CA ARG A 44 -9.08 -5.30 6.54
C ARG A 44 -8.62 -6.58 7.27
N THR A 45 -8.78 -6.57 8.58
CA THR A 45 -8.61 -7.74 9.44
C THR A 45 -9.49 -7.61 10.68
N THR A 46 -10.00 -8.74 11.18
CA THR A 46 -10.63 -8.86 12.50
C THR A 46 -9.62 -9.27 13.58
N LYS A 47 -8.45 -9.76 13.17
CA LYS A 47 -7.28 -10.05 14.01
C LYS A 47 -6.34 -8.83 14.07
N THR A 48 -5.22 -8.94 14.77
CA THR A 48 -4.20 -7.88 14.80
C THR A 48 -3.57 -7.64 13.42
N PRO A 49 -3.14 -6.40 13.11
CA PRO A 49 -2.43 -6.08 11.87
C PRO A 49 -1.18 -6.94 11.65
N GLU A 50 -0.42 -7.24 12.70
CA GLU A 50 0.81 -8.04 12.64
C GLU A 50 0.52 -9.46 12.16
N SER A 51 -0.47 -10.13 12.75
CA SER A 51 -0.89 -11.47 12.33
C SER A 51 -1.41 -11.48 10.89
N ARG A 52 -2.10 -10.41 10.47
CA ARG A 52 -2.58 -10.30 9.09
C ARG A 52 -1.42 -10.15 8.11
N ILE A 53 -0.43 -9.33 8.45
CA ILE A 53 0.78 -9.16 7.64
C ILE A 53 1.52 -10.48 7.52
N GLN A 54 1.72 -11.21 8.62
CA GLN A 54 2.40 -12.49 8.61
C GLN A 54 1.70 -13.51 7.70
N GLN A 55 0.36 -13.64 7.78
CA GLN A 55 -0.40 -14.52 6.88
C GLN A 55 -0.17 -14.17 5.39
N TRP A 56 -0.07 -12.88 5.08
CA TRP A 56 0.21 -12.44 3.72
C TRP A 56 1.66 -12.73 3.30
N GLN A 57 2.62 -12.52 4.21
CA GLN A 57 4.01 -12.86 3.96
C GLN A 57 4.20 -14.37 3.75
N GLU A 58 3.49 -15.21 4.51
CA GLU A 58 3.51 -16.66 4.34
C GLU A 58 2.88 -17.08 3.00
N LYS A 59 1.74 -16.48 2.64
CA LYS A 59 1.01 -16.81 1.40
C LYS A 59 1.73 -16.34 0.14
N CYS A 60 2.23 -15.11 0.14
CA CYS A 60 2.89 -14.53 -1.03
C CYS A 60 4.41 -14.76 -1.01
N GLN A 61 5.00 -15.15 0.11
CA GLN A 61 6.46 -15.29 0.29
C GLN A 61 7.22 -13.98 0.01
N HIS A 62 6.57 -12.83 0.25
CA HIS A 62 7.18 -11.51 0.10
C HIS A 62 7.16 -10.77 1.43
N PRO A 63 8.28 -10.14 1.84
CA PRO A 63 8.29 -9.34 3.05
C PRO A 63 7.48 -8.05 2.85
N LEU A 64 6.41 -7.92 3.61
CA LEU A 64 5.58 -6.72 3.67
C LEU A 64 5.93 -5.86 4.89
N THR A 65 5.77 -4.54 4.78
CA THR A 65 5.97 -3.59 5.88
C THR A 65 4.64 -2.94 6.23
N ASN A 66 4.31 -2.85 7.52
CA ASN A 66 3.11 -2.14 7.96
C ASN A 66 3.22 -0.63 7.73
N MET A 67 2.19 -0.06 7.10
CA MET A 67 2.15 1.35 6.75
C MET A 67 1.20 2.11 7.65
N GLY A 68 1.71 3.19 8.21
CA GLY A 68 0.95 4.04 9.10
C GLY A 68 1.55 5.43 9.24
N PRO A 69 0.79 6.37 9.85
CA PRO A 69 1.26 7.71 10.15
C PRO A 69 2.66 7.79 10.78
N PRO A 70 3.05 6.92 11.75
CA PRO A 70 4.38 6.98 12.34
C PRO A 70 5.51 6.68 11.34
N ASN A 71 5.22 5.87 10.31
CA ASN A 71 6.18 5.41 9.31
C ASN A 71 6.20 6.28 8.05
N LYS A 72 5.47 7.42 8.02
CA LYS A 72 5.40 8.33 6.86
C LYS A 72 6.77 8.83 6.39
N HIS A 73 7.70 8.98 7.33
CA HIS A 73 9.07 9.43 7.07
C HIS A 73 9.88 8.44 6.22
N LEU A 74 9.46 7.17 6.13
CA LEU A 74 10.10 6.16 5.28
C LEU A 74 9.76 6.35 3.78
N ILE A 75 8.68 7.07 3.47
CA ILE A 75 8.24 7.34 2.10
C ILE A 75 8.86 8.62 1.55
N ARG A 76 8.96 9.66 2.37
CA ARG A 76 9.52 10.95 1.96
C ARG A 76 11.02 10.81 1.65
N LYS A 77 11.45 11.35 0.50
CA LYS A 77 12.88 11.56 0.26
C LYS A 77 13.44 12.44 1.39
N ARG A 78 14.69 12.19 1.81
CA ARG A 78 15.38 13.02 2.81
C ARG A 78 15.34 14.48 2.35
N ARG A 79 14.54 15.29 3.05
CA ARG A 79 14.51 16.74 2.92
C ARG A 79 15.89 17.33 3.19
N GLY A 80 16.22 18.40 2.45
CA GLY A 80 17.45 19.16 2.64
C GLY A 80 17.52 19.77 4.05
N LEU A 81 18.71 20.19 4.48
CA LEU A 81 18.93 20.75 5.83
C LEU A 81 17.99 21.93 6.14
N VAL A 82 17.71 22.77 5.14
CA VAL A 82 16.82 23.95 5.25
C VAL A 82 15.35 23.55 5.46
N GLU A 83 14.86 22.54 4.73
CA GLU A 83 13.49 22.03 4.89
C GLU A 83 13.27 21.30 6.22
N ARG A 84 14.32 20.79 6.85
CA ARG A 84 14.23 20.21 8.21
C ARG A 84 14.05 21.27 9.28
N LEU A 85 14.69 22.42 9.11
CA LEU A 85 14.53 23.56 10.02
C LEU A 85 13.13 24.19 9.87
N ALA A 86 12.56 24.17 8.67
CA ALA A 86 11.18 24.62 8.42
C ALA A 86 10.10 23.72 9.06
N CYS A 87 10.43 22.48 9.44
CA CYS A 87 9.48 21.51 9.99
C CYS A 87 9.37 21.52 11.52
N MET A 88 9.95 22.49 12.23
CA MET A 88 9.93 22.51 13.71
C MET A 88 8.56 22.84 14.34
N SER A 89 7.51 23.08 13.54
CA SER A 89 6.18 23.42 14.05
C SER A 89 5.03 22.68 13.33
N ILE A 90 5.29 21.51 12.74
CA ILE A 90 4.21 20.74 12.13
C ILE A 90 3.66 19.78 13.18
N ASP A 91 2.57 20.18 13.83
CA ASP A 91 1.73 19.25 14.58
C ASP A 91 1.36 18.10 13.64
N ASP A 92 1.75 16.88 14.02
CA ASP A 92 1.39 15.71 13.23
C ASP A 92 -0.13 15.56 13.24
N PRO A 93 -0.77 15.34 12.08
CA PRO A 93 -2.22 15.16 12.02
C PRO A 93 -2.65 14.05 12.97
N VAL A 94 -3.54 14.38 13.91
CA VAL A 94 -4.06 13.44 14.91
C VAL A 94 -5.12 12.58 14.24
N TYR A 95 -4.77 11.35 13.92
CA TYR A 95 -5.71 10.36 13.37
C TYR A 95 -6.52 9.74 14.50
N SER A 96 -7.82 10.01 14.53
CA SER A 96 -8.69 9.66 15.66
C SER A 96 -8.89 8.15 15.82
N ARG A 97 -8.82 7.40 14.71
CA ARG A 97 -9.07 5.95 14.66
C ARG A 97 -7.80 5.13 14.53
N TRP A 98 -6.64 5.76 14.45
CA TRP A 98 -5.36 5.05 14.41
C TRP A 98 -4.98 4.52 15.79
N LYS A 99 -4.91 3.19 15.94
CA LYS A 99 -4.42 2.52 17.15
C LYS A 99 -3.65 1.27 16.75
N ASN A 100 -2.64 0.87 17.53
CA ASN A 100 -1.94 -0.42 17.40
C ASN A 100 -1.60 -0.85 15.95
N GLY A 101 -1.08 0.07 15.13
CA GLY A 101 -0.67 -0.25 13.77
C GLY A 101 -1.80 -0.39 12.74
N GLY A 102 -3.01 0.09 13.02
CA GLY A 102 -4.12 0.11 12.06
C GLY A 102 -5.23 1.13 12.40
N PHE A 103 -6.18 1.28 11.49
CA PHE A 103 -7.38 2.09 11.71
C PHE A 103 -8.53 1.21 12.22
N TYR A 104 -9.08 1.53 13.39
CA TYR A 104 -10.13 0.73 14.03
C TYR A 104 -11.53 1.18 13.61
N CYS A 105 -12.32 0.26 13.07
CA CYS A 105 -13.63 0.55 12.48
C CYS A 105 -14.56 -0.66 12.72
N ARG A 106 -15.87 -0.45 12.97
CA ARG A 106 -16.85 -1.51 13.25
C ARG A 106 -17.29 -2.22 11.97
N ASN A 107 -17.68 -1.44 10.95
CA ASN A 107 -18.20 -1.94 9.68
C ASN A 107 -17.09 -2.22 8.65
N LEU A 108 -16.18 -3.16 8.97
CA LEU A 108 -14.95 -3.39 8.19
C LEU A 108 -15.18 -3.60 6.69
N ASN A 109 -16.22 -4.37 6.30
CA ASN A 109 -16.51 -4.68 4.90
C ASN A 109 -16.93 -3.43 4.11
N LEU A 110 -17.81 -2.62 4.72
CA LEU A 110 -18.32 -1.40 4.09
C LEU A 110 -17.21 -0.36 3.99
N VAL A 111 -16.47 -0.15 5.08
CA VAL A 111 -15.33 0.77 5.16
C VAL A 111 -14.26 0.40 4.12
N GLU A 112 -13.85 -0.87 4.03
CA GLU A 112 -12.86 -1.33 3.05
C GLU A 112 -13.34 -1.08 1.62
N SER A 113 -14.59 -1.45 1.32
CA SER A 113 -15.17 -1.27 -0.02
C SER A 113 -15.23 0.21 -0.40
N THR A 114 -15.63 1.09 0.51
CA THR A 114 -15.68 2.54 0.28
C THR A 114 -14.28 3.11 0.06
N ILE A 115 -13.30 2.74 0.89
CA ILE A 115 -11.90 3.17 0.72
C ILE A 115 -11.37 2.71 -0.63
N HIS A 116 -11.59 1.45 -1.01
CA HIS A 116 -11.16 0.92 -2.30
C HIS A 116 -11.81 1.67 -3.47
N GLN A 117 -13.11 1.96 -3.41
CA GLN A 117 -13.81 2.72 -4.44
C GLN A 117 -13.25 4.14 -4.60
N GLU A 118 -13.04 4.86 -3.52
CA GLU A 118 -12.49 6.22 -3.55
C GLU A 118 -11.05 6.23 -4.09
N LEU A 119 -10.22 5.28 -3.66
CA LEU A 119 -8.85 5.18 -4.15
C LEU A 119 -8.78 4.69 -5.60
N TRP A 120 -9.70 3.83 -6.05
CA TRP A 120 -9.79 3.44 -7.45
C TRP A 120 -10.22 4.61 -8.34
N LYS A 121 -11.11 5.48 -7.88
CA LYS A 121 -11.47 6.70 -8.61
C LYS A 121 -10.27 7.65 -8.73
N LYS A 122 -9.49 7.81 -7.66
CA LYS A 122 -8.37 8.76 -7.62
C LYS A 122 -7.10 8.27 -8.31
N TYR A 123 -6.68 7.03 -8.03
CA TYR A 123 -5.39 6.48 -8.49
C TYR A 123 -5.52 5.32 -9.49
N GLY A 124 -6.74 4.81 -9.70
CA GLY A 124 -6.97 3.62 -10.51
C GLY A 124 -6.71 2.31 -9.77
N LYS A 125 -6.87 1.20 -10.50
CA LYS A 125 -6.64 -0.16 -9.98
C LYS A 125 -5.19 -0.57 -10.19
N GLY A 126 -4.43 -0.74 -9.11
CA GLY A 126 -3.10 -1.35 -9.17
C GLY A 126 -3.24 -2.86 -9.27
N GLN A 127 -2.90 -3.41 -10.44
CA GLN A 127 -2.82 -4.85 -10.63
C GLN A 127 -1.39 -5.31 -10.35
N VAL A 128 -1.27 -6.27 -9.44
CA VAL A 128 0.01 -6.83 -9.03
C VAL A 128 0.04 -8.31 -9.37
N TYR A 129 0.95 -8.67 -10.25
CA TYR A 129 1.21 -10.05 -10.63
C TYR A 129 2.10 -10.72 -9.60
N CYS A 130 1.63 -11.80 -8.97
CA CYS A 130 2.39 -12.55 -7.98
C CYS A 130 2.75 -13.93 -8.54
N VAL A 131 4.05 -14.16 -8.75
CA VAL A 131 4.57 -15.44 -9.30
C VAL A 131 4.44 -16.60 -8.30
N THR A 132 4.42 -16.31 -7.01
CA THR A 132 4.43 -17.31 -5.93
C THR A 132 3.03 -17.76 -5.53
N CYS A 133 1.99 -16.98 -5.85
CA CYS A 133 0.60 -17.37 -5.62
C CYS A 133 0.06 -18.14 -6.83
N LEU A 134 -0.18 -19.45 -6.64
CA LEU A 134 -0.92 -20.28 -7.59
C LEU A 134 -2.43 -19.96 -7.49
N ALA A 135 -3.12 -19.82 -8.63
CA ALA A 135 -4.58 -19.80 -8.64
C ALA A 135 -5.08 -21.23 -8.35
N GLU A 136 -5.97 -21.41 -7.37
CA GLU A 136 -6.47 -22.72 -6.96
C GLU A 136 -7.41 -23.39 -7.99
N GLU A 137 -7.65 -22.76 -9.15
CA GLU A 137 -8.58 -23.25 -10.17
C GLU A 137 -7.97 -23.25 -11.57
N SER A 138 -7.10 -24.23 -11.87
CA SER A 138 -7.12 -24.91 -13.17
C SER A 138 -6.02 -25.98 -13.27
N ARG A 139 -6.44 -27.23 -13.44
CA ARG A 139 -5.62 -28.45 -13.68
C ARG A 139 -4.83 -28.45 -15.00
N SER A 140 -4.60 -27.32 -15.65
CA SER A 140 -3.86 -27.24 -16.92
C SER A 140 -3.44 -25.78 -17.12
N GLU A 141 -2.13 -25.56 -17.27
CA GLU A 141 -1.47 -24.24 -17.38
C GLU A 141 -1.39 -23.45 -16.07
N ALA A 142 -0.16 -23.20 -15.59
CA ALA A 142 0.13 -22.45 -14.38
C ALA A 142 -0.34 -20.98 -14.50
N LYS A 143 -1.61 -20.71 -14.16
CA LYS A 143 -2.15 -19.36 -14.08
C LYS A 143 -1.80 -18.75 -12.72
N PHE A 144 -0.83 -17.86 -12.75
CA PHE A 144 -0.39 -17.07 -11.59
C PHE A 144 -1.49 -16.11 -11.11
N LYS A 145 -1.53 -15.80 -9.81
CA LYS A 145 -2.57 -14.95 -9.22
C LYS A 145 -2.29 -13.46 -9.41
N ILE A 146 -3.27 -12.72 -9.92
CA ILE A 146 -3.28 -11.26 -9.97
C ILE A 146 -3.98 -10.72 -8.73
N HIS A 147 -3.30 -9.88 -7.96
CA HIS A 147 -3.88 -9.16 -6.84
C HIS A 147 -4.39 -7.78 -7.31
N MET A 148 -5.67 -7.49 -7.04
CA MET A 148 -6.31 -6.22 -7.43
C MET A 148 -6.44 -5.20 -6.28
N GLU A 149 -6.09 -5.61 -5.06
CA GLU A 149 -6.21 -4.80 -3.84
C GLU A 149 -4.98 -3.89 -3.61
N TRP A 150 -4.25 -3.58 -4.68
CA TRP A 150 -3.05 -2.75 -4.63
C TRP A 150 -3.29 -1.43 -5.34
N PHE A 151 -2.59 -0.39 -4.89
CA PHE A 151 -2.75 0.98 -5.35
C PHE A 151 -1.37 1.57 -5.62
N LEU A 152 -1.21 2.23 -6.76
CA LEU A 152 -0.01 3.00 -7.10
C LEU A 152 -0.26 4.45 -6.68
N ILE A 153 0.24 4.81 -5.50
CA ILE A 153 -0.04 6.10 -4.88
C ILE A 153 1.21 6.97 -5.00
N PRO A 154 1.12 8.24 -5.45
CA PRO A 154 2.22 9.18 -5.37
C PRO A 154 2.73 9.28 -3.93
N LYS A 155 4.04 9.31 -3.74
CA LYS A 155 4.63 9.39 -2.38
C LYS A 155 4.23 10.65 -1.61
N GLU A 156 3.85 11.71 -2.34
CA GLU A 156 3.39 12.98 -1.81
C GLU A 156 1.98 12.87 -1.21
N ASP A 157 1.11 12.05 -1.82
CA ASP A 157 -0.30 11.95 -1.46
C ASP A 157 -0.57 10.94 -0.32
N ILE A 158 0.48 10.36 0.28
CA ILE A 158 0.28 9.36 1.34
C ILE A 158 -0.45 9.92 2.56
N GLU A 159 -0.18 11.19 2.91
CA GLU A 159 -0.82 11.85 4.04
C GLU A 159 -2.33 12.00 3.79
N GLU A 160 -2.71 12.34 2.56
CA GLU A 160 -4.12 12.41 2.15
C GLU A 160 -4.81 11.04 2.21
N VAL A 161 -4.10 9.96 1.88
CA VAL A 161 -4.64 8.61 1.96
C VAL A 161 -4.92 8.23 3.42
N TYR A 162 -4.03 8.57 4.35
CA TYR A 162 -4.29 8.34 5.77
C TYR A 162 -5.49 9.15 6.28
N GLN A 163 -5.59 10.42 5.86
CA GLN A 163 -6.72 11.28 6.23
C GLN A 163 -8.04 10.77 5.65
N LEU A 164 -8.03 10.28 4.41
CA LEU A 164 -9.19 9.66 3.76
C LEU A 164 -9.66 8.43 4.55
N ILE A 165 -8.73 7.54 4.90
CA ILE A 165 -9.04 6.32 5.67
C ILE A 165 -9.63 6.68 7.04
N ASP A 166 -9.01 7.61 7.76
CA ASP A 166 -9.49 8.05 9.08
C ASP A 166 -10.89 8.67 8.96
N THR A 167 -11.09 9.55 7.98
CA THR A 167 -12.39 10.20 7.72
C THR A 167 -13.49 9.19 7.42
N ILE A 168 -13.22 8.19 6.56
CA ILE A 168 -14.19 7.14 6.24
C ILE A 168 -14.49 6.28 7.47
N CYS A 169 -13.47 5.94 8.26
CA CYS A 169 -13.66 5.19 9.50
C CYS A 169 -14.41 5.97 10.58
N VAL A 170 -14.31 7.30 10.62
CA VAL A 170 -15.12 8.14 11.51
C VAL A 170 -16.58 8.24 11.01
N LYS A 171 -16.79 8.39 9.70
CA LYS A 171 -18.14 8.57 9.12
C LYS A 171 -18.97 7.28 9.07
N ILE A 172 -18.35 6.15 8.78
CA ILE A 172 -19.03 4.89 8.43
C ILE A 172 -18.64 3.72 9.36
N GLY A 173 -17.53 3.86 10.09
CA GLY A 173 -16.92 2.81 10.92
C GLY A 173 -17.32 2.80 12.39
#